data_AF-A0A853GB87-F1
#
_entry.id   AF-A0A853GB87-F1
#
_cell.length_a   1.000
_cell.length_b   1.000
_cell.length_c   1.000
_cell.angle_alpha   90.00
_cell.angle_beta   90.00
_cell.angle_gamma   90.00
#
_symmetry.space_group_name_H-M   'P 1'
#
loop_
_entity.id
_entity.type
_entity.pdbx_description
1 polymer ?
#
loop_
_entity_poly.entity_id
_entity_poly.type
_entity_poly.pdbx_seq_one_letter_code
_entity_poly.pdbx_strand_id
1 'polypeptide(L)'
;MKKFTLVAALALGASLAFSAQAHNHGHHMAQQDAPDMSKAKVSDTISVSGCWIRAIPAPAPSGGYFVVHNKGDKEVKLQAAASSAYKMVMLHQTTQKDGMSKMSETHDIAIAAGGQLEFKPGGYHAMLELGEKAPAVGDKVDLDLLFDNGEKASVQCEVKPANTRIN
;
A
#
# COMPACT_ATOMS: atom_id res chain seq x y z
N MET A 1 -18.24 77.71 16.73
CA MET A 1 -18.32 77.87 18.19
C MET A 1 -19.35 76.91 18.74
N LYS A 2 -18.97 75.66 19.00
CA LYS A 2 -19.85 74.63 19.55
C LYS A 2 -19.39 74.26 20.96
N LYS A 3 -20.39 74.00 21.78
CA LYS A 3 -20.46 74.06 23.23
C LYS A 3 -20.09 72.72 23.88
N PHE A 4 -19.52 72.84 25.08
CA PHE A 4 -19.85 72.12 26.32
C PHE A 4 -19.67 70.59 26.41
N THR A 5 -18.80 70.26 27.38
CA THR A 5 -19.07 69.42 28.56
C THR A 5 -19.09 67.90 28.42
N LEU A 6 -18.14 67.31 29.15
CA LEU A 6 -18.05 65.90 29.52
C LEU A 6 -19.26 65.44 30.34
N VAL A 7 -19.71 64.20 30.07
CA VAL A 7 -20.29 63.31 31.08
C VAL A 7 -19.69 61.91 30.86
N ALA A 8 -19.22 61.30 31.95
CA ALA A 8 -18.65 59.97 32.02
C ALA A 8 -19.75 58.88 32.04
N ALA A 9 -19.45 57.72 31.45
CA ALA A 9 -20.15 56.47 31.73
C ALA A 9 -19.17 55.30 31.68
N LEU A 10 -19.08 54.57 32.80
CA LEU A 10 -18.39 53.29 32.93
C LEU A 10 -19.05 52.23 32.03
N ALA A 11 -18.23 51.38 31.41
CA ALA A 11 -18.64 50.04 31.03
C ALA A 11 -17.45 49.07 31.19
N LEU A 12 -17.67 48.03 31.98
CA LEU A 12 -16.83 46.85 32.15
C LEU A 12 -16.67 46.11 30.82
N GLY A 13 -15.52 45.44 30.60
CA GLY A 13 -15.52 44.26 29.74
C GLY A 13 -14.17 43.83 29.16
N ALA A 14 -13.84 42.57 29.45
CA ALA A 14 -12.98 41.67 28.69
C ALA A 14 -11.46 41.80 28.85
N SER A 15 -10.93 40.97 29.76
CA SER A 15 -9.55 40.49 29.78
C SER A 15 -9.19 39.81 28.46
N LEU A 16 -8.20 40.34 27.74
CA LEU A 16 -7.51 39.64 26.67
C LEU A 16 -6.16 39.17 27.19
N ALA A 17 -6.06 37.87 27.47
CA ALA A 17 -4.78 37.20 27.66
C ALA A 17 -4.06 37.11 26.32
N PHE A 18 -2.88 37.73 26.24
CA PHE A 18 -1.99 37.67 25.09
C PHE A 18 -1.24 36.33 25.13
N SER A 19 -1.66 35.36 24.33
CA SER A 19 -0.88 34.14 24.10
C SER A 19 0.00 34.35 22.87
N ALA A 20 1.32 34.31 23.10
CA ALA A 20 2.34 34.48 22.08
C ALA A 20 2.28 33.36 21.02
N GLN A 21 2.39 33.77 19.76
CA GLN A 21 2.47 32.94 18.56
C GLN A 21 3.77 32.12 18.55
N ALA A 22 3.65 30.79 18.59
CA ALA A 22 4.72 29.88 18.16
C ALA A 22 4.49 29.51 16.69
N HIS A 23 5.53 29.68 15.88
CA HIS A 23 5.53 29.33 14.45
C HIS A 23 5.40 27.80 14.28
N ASN A 24 4.31 27.37 13.66
CA ASN A 24 4.10 25.97 13.26
C ASN A 24 4.76 25.76 11.88
N HIS A 25 5.77 24.90 11.80
CA HIS A 25 6.24 24.31 10.56
C HIS A 25 5.69 22.88 10.49
N GLY A 26 4.43 22.78 10.10
CA GLY A 26 3.79 21.50 9.80
C GLY A 26 4.09 21.08 8.36
N HIS A 27 5.19 20.35 8.16
CA HIS A 27 5.26 19.41 7.04
C HIS A 27 4.64 18.09 7.51
N HIS A 28 3.30 18.07 7.60
CA HIS A 28 2.57 16.80 7.58
C HIS A 28 2.71 16.24 6.15
N MET A 29 3.67 15.37 5.94
CA MET A 29 3.52 14.34 4.91
C MET A 29 2.27 13.56 5.33
N ALA A 30 1.23 13.59 4.50
CA ALA A 30 0.11 12.68 4.64
C ALA A 30 0.69 11.27 4.56
N GLN A 31 0.82 10.62 5.70
CA GLN A 31 0.97 9.18 5.76
C GLN A 31 -0.29 8.64 5.10
N GLN A 32 -0.15 8.16 3.86
CA GLN A 32 -1.23 7.42 3.22
C GLN A 32 -1.41 6.18 4.08
N ASP A 33 -2.44 6.18 4.92
CA ASP A 33 -2.83 5.03 5.71
C ASP A 33 -2.99 3.86 4.73
N ALA A 34 -2.09 2.87 4.82
CA ALA A 34 -2.24 1.65 4.04
C ALA A 34 -3.67 1.13 4.28
N PRO A 35 -4.44 0.84 3.22
CA PRO A 35 -5.86 0.61 3.38
C PRO A 35 -6.11 -0.60 4.30
N ASP A 36 -7.08 -0.45 5.20
CA ASP A 36 -7.35 -1.37 6.30
C ASP A 36 -7.88 -2.72 5.79
N MET A 37 -6.96 -3.67 5.56
CA MET A 37 -7.21 -5.05 5.13
C MET A 37 -8.19 -5.82 6.05
N SER A 38 -8.35 -5.37 7.30
CA SER A 38 -9.22 -6.04 8.29
C SER A 38 -10.71 -5.79 8.03
N LYS A 39 -11.06 -4.70 7.34
CA LYS A 39 -12.45 -4.34 7.00
C LYS A 39 -12.88 -4.78 5.60
N ALA A 40 -11.94 -5.20 4.77
CA ALA A 40 -12.23 -5.59 3.39
C ALA A 40 -13.06 -6.88 3.33
N LYS A 41 -14.08 -6.89 2.47
CA LYS A 41 -14.94 -8.06 2.23
C LYS A 41 -14.15 -9.12 1.45
N VAL A 42 -14.24 -10.40 1.81
CA VAL A 42 -13.67 -11.46 0.96
C VAL A 42 -14.42 -11.50 -0.38
N SER A 43 -13.68 -11.46 -1.49
CA SER A 43 -14.26 -11.50 -2.83
C SER A 43 -14.81 -12.88 -3.16
N ASP A 44 -15.96 -12.91 -3.84
CA ASP A 44 -16.55 -14.14 -4.39
C ASP A 44 -16.15 -14.35 -5.87
N THR A 45 -15.64 -13.31 -6.52
CA THR A 45 -15.35 -13.28 -7.97
C THR A 45 -13.87 -13.11 -8.27
N ILE A 46 -13.08 -12.64 -7.32
CA ILE A 46 -11.63 -12.50 -7.44
C ILE A 46 -10.93 -13.63 -6.69
N SER A 47 -10.02 -14.33 -7.38
CA SER A 47 -9.23 -15.41 -6.79
C SER A 47 -7.76 -15.27 -7.15
N VAL A 48 -6.87 -15.73 -6.28
CA VAL A 48 -5.42 -15.70 -6.53
C VAL A 48 -4.87 -17.13 -6.52
N SER A 49 -3.95 -17.42 -7.42
CA SER A 49 -3.42 -18.77 -7.65
C SER A 49 -1.93 -18.77 -7.95
N GLY A 50 -1.32 -19.95 -7.83
CA GLY A 50 0.08 -20.16 -8.20
C GLY A 50 1.06 -19.32 -7.38
N CYS A 51 0.72 -18.94 -6.15
CA CYS A 51 1.55 -18.03 -5.39
C CYS A 51 2.85 -18.68 -4.92
N TRP A 52 3.96 -17.97 -5.11
CA TRP A 52 5.26 -18.33 -4.55
C TRP A 52 6.13 -17.11 -4.33
N ILE A 53 7.08 -17.23 -3.41
CA ILE A 53 8.04 -16.19 -3.04
C ILE A 53 9.44 -16.68 -3.40
N ARG A 54 10.20 -15.88 -4.16
CA ARG A 54 11.64 -16.06 -4.32
C ARG A 54 12.33 -15.50 -3.08
N ALA A 55 12.81 -16.38 -2.22
CA ALA A 55 13.56 -16.00 -1.03
C ALA A 55 14.88 -15.35 -1.42
N ILE A 56 15.09 -14.12 -0.95
CA ILE A 56 16.37 -13.41 -1.00
C ILE A 56 16.85 -13.18 0.43
N PRO A 57 18.11 -13.49 0.75
CA PRO A 57 18.65 -13.21 2.09
C PRO A 57 18.57 -11.73 2.45
N ALA A 58 18.26 -11.46 3.72
CA ALA A 58 18.31 -10.11 4.26
C ALA A 58 19.71 -9.48 4.04
N PRO A 59 19.79 -8.15 3.83
CA PRO A 59 18.70 -7.17 3.92
C PRO A 59 17.93 -6.96 2.61
N ALA A 60 18.24 -7.70 1.53
CA ALA A 60 17.60 -7.48 0.25
C ALA A 60 16.15 -8.01 0.25
N PRO A 61 15.20 -7.30 -0.40
CA PRO A 61 13.81 -7.70 -0.42
C PRO A 61 13.60 -8.96 -1.26
N SER A 62 12.62 -9.78 -0.85
CA SER A 62 12.19 -10.95 -1.61
C SER A 62 11.18 -10.56 -2.70
N GLY A 63 10.95 -11.45 -3.67
CA GLY A 63 9.99 -11.23 -4.76
C GLY A 63 8.83 -12.22 -4.70
N GLY A 64 7.60 -11.72 -4.74
CA GLY A 64 6.36 -12.49 -4.74
C GLY A 64 5.71 -12.51 -6.11
N TYR A 65 5.21 -13.69 -6.48
CA TYR A 65 4.68 -13.99 -7.80
C TYR A 65 3.42 -14.83 -7.67
N PHE A 66 2.40 -14.52 -8.47
CA PHE A 66 1.07 -15.11 -8.39
C PHE A 66 0.24 -14.69 -9.62
N VAL A 67 -0.91 -15.31 -9.81
CA VAL A 67 -1.89 -14.88 -10.82
C VAL A 67 -3.18 -14.48 -10.13
N VAL A 68 -3.62 -13.26 -10.38
CA VAL A 68 -4.94 -12.75 -9.97
C VAL A 68 -5.94 -13.00 -11.09
N HIS A 69 -7.08 -13.58 -10.75
CA HIS A 69 -8.18 -13.87 -11.68
C HIS A 69 -9.38 -13.04 -11.28
N ASN A 70 -9.93 -12.26 -12.23
CA ASN A 70 -11.16 -11.54 -12.06
C ASN A 70 -12.27 -12.23 -12.86
N LYS A 71 -13.10 -13.04 -12.19
CA LYS A 71 -14.26 -13.71 -12.79
C LYS A 71 -15.54 -12.85 -12.72
N GLY A 72 -15.42 -11.61 -12.25
CA GLY A 72 -16.51 -10.64 -12.22
C GLY A 72 -16.83 -10.07 -13.59
N ASP A 73 -17.91 -9.31 -13.65
CA ASP A 73 -18.43 -8.62 -14.83
C ASP A 73 -17.91 -7.17 -14.97
N LYS A 74 -17.08 -6.72 -14.03
CA LYS A 74 -16.49 -5.37 -13.99
C LYS A 74 -14.98 -5.43 -13.85
N GLU A 75 -14.30 -4.42 -14.38
CA GLU A 75 -12.89 -4.17 -14.08
C GLU A 75 -12.73 -3.88 -12.58
N VAL A 76 -11.65 -4.39 -12.00
CA VAL A 76 -11.21 -4.08 -10.63
C VAL A 76 -9.74 -3.67 -10.66
N LYS A 77 -9.30 -2.90 -9.66
CA LYS A 77 -7.91 -2.48 -9.56
C LYS A 77 -7.28 -3.02 -8.30
N LEU A 78 -6.11 -3.65 -8.45
CA LEU A 78 -5.29 -4.08 -7.32
C LEU A 78 -4.59 -2.85 -6.73
N GLN A 79 -4.92 -2.52 -5.48
CA GLN A 79 -4.42 -1.32 -4.80
C GLN A 79 -3.25 -1.62 -3.87
N ALA A 80 -3.32 -2.72 -3.13
CA ALA A 80 -2.36 -3.04 -2.10
C ALA A 80 -2.22 -4.55 -1.90
N ALA A 81 -1.10 -4.94 -1.28
CA ALA A 81 -0.90 -6.28 -0.77
C ALA A 81 -0.31 -6.23 0.64
N ALA A 82 -0.52 -7.27 1.43
CA ALA A 82 -0.01 -7.37 2.79
C ALA A 82 0.31 -8.83 3.16
N SER A 83 1.25 -9.02 4.08
CA SER A 83 1.56 -10.32 4.65
C SER A 83 2.04 -10.14 6.09
N SER A 84 1.60 -10.99 7.00
CA SER A 84 2.06 -10.97 8.39
C SER A 84 3.53 -11.41 8.56
N ALA A 85 4.09 -12.09 7.56
CA ALA A 85 5.48 -12.56 7.56
C ALA A 85 6.49 -11.49 7.11
N TYR A 86 6.01 -10.37 6.56
CA TYR A 86 6.85 -9.31 6.00
C TYR A 86 6.47 -7.97 6.62
N LYS A 87 7.44 -7.04 6.67
CA LYS A 87 7.22 -5.72 7.23
C LYS A 87 6.40 -4.84 6.27
N MET A 88 6.67 -4.97 4.97
CA MET A 88 5.99 -4.22 3.93
C MET A 88 5.90 -5.08 2.67
N VAL A 89 4.80 -4.92 1.93
CA VAL A 89 4.63 -5.51 0.60
C VAL A 89 4.26 -4.39 -0.36
N MET A 90 5.11 -4.14 -1.34
CA MET A 90 4.91 -3.12 -2.37
C MET A 90 4.66 -3.80 -3.72
N LEU A 91 3.79 -3.21 -4.55
CA LEU A 91 3.52 -3.73 -5.89
C LEU A 91 4.42 -3.02 -6.88
N HIS A 92 5.24 -3.76 -7.62
CA HIS A 92 6.23 -3.21 -8.54
C HIS A 92 6.02 -3.74 -9.95
N GLN A 93 6.44 -2.97 -10.94
CA GLN A 93 6.56 -3.38 -12.33
C GLN A 93 8.02 -3.29 -12.77
N THR A 94 8.52 -4.34 -13.40
CA THR A 94 9.78 -4.29 -14.14
C THR A 94 9.49 -3.91 -15.58
N THR A 95 10.20 -2.91 -16.08
CA THR A 95 10.17 -2.50 -17.50
C THR A 95 11.58 -2.55 -18.07
N GLN A 96 11.69 -2.87 -19.36
CA GLN A 96 12.95 -2.79 -20.09
C GLN A 96 12.92 -1.60 -21.03
N LYS A 97 13.93 -0.75 -20.95
CA LYS A 97 14.12 0.38 -21.86
C LYS A 97 15.59 0.49 -22.22
N ASP A 98 15.89 0.50 -23.52
CA ASP A 98 17.26 0.65 -24.05
C ASP A 98 18.27 -0.38 -23.47
N GLY A 99 17.82 -1.63 -23.29
CA GLY A 99 18.64 -2.70 -22.70
C GLY A 99 18.83 -2.63 -21.18
N MET A 100 18.19 -1.66 -20.51
CA MET A 100 18.23 -1.50 -19.06
C MET A 100 16.90 -1.91 -18.43
N SER A 101 16.97 -2.71 -17.38
CA SER A 101 15.81 -3.05 -16.55
C SER A 101 15.60 -2.00 -15.48
N LYS A 102 14.38 -1.47 -15.39
CA LYS A 102 13.95 -0.56 -14.32
C LYS A 102 12.78 -1.18 -13.57
N MET A 103 12.91 -1.27 -12.25
CA MET A 103 11.80 -1.58 -11.35
C MET A 103 11.19 -0.28 -10.84
N SER A 104 9.87 -0.17 -10.89
CA SER A 104 9.13 0.96 -10.34
C SER A 104 7.93 0.46 -9.56
N GLU A 105 7.71 1.03 -8.38
CA GLU A 105 6.48 0.86 -7.63
C GLU A 105 5.27 1.31 -8.45
N THR A 106 4.17 0.60 -8.31
CA THR A 106 2.92 0.81 -9.04
C THR A 106 1.74 0.60 -8.11
N HIS A 107 0.65 1.31 -8.39
CA HIS A 107 -0.61 1.22 -7.67
C HIS A 107 -1.75 1.10 -8.68
N ASP A 108 -2.95 0.77 -8.20
CA ASP A 108 -4.18 0.76 -8.99
C ASP A 108 -4.06 -0.05 -10.31
N ILE A 109 -3.48 -1.25 -10.23
CA ILE A 109 -3.23 -2.09 -11.41
C ILE A 109 -4.56 -2.69 -11.89
N ALA A 110 -5.03 -2.27 -13.06
CA ALA A 110 -6.30 -2.70 -13.62
C ALA A 110 -6.31 -4.18 -14.03
N ILE A 111 -7.42 -4.85 -13.73
CA ILE A 111 -7.70 -6.24 -14.06
C ILE A 111 -9.10 -6.27 -14.69
N ALA A 112 -9.15 -6.43 -16.01
CA ALA A 112 -10.38 -6.42 -16.78
C ALA A 112 -11.38 -7.49 -16.30
N ALA A 113 -12.67 -7.23 -16.52
CA ALA A 113 -13.74 -8.22 -16.30
C ALA A 113 -13.46 -9.51 -17.07
N GLY A 114 -13.62 -10.67 -16.42
CA GLY A 114 -13.27 -11.98 -16.98
C GLY A 114 -11.77 -12.18 -17.28
N GLY A 115 -10.92 -11.24 -16.87
CA GLY A 115 -9.49 -11.22 -17.16
C GLY A 115 -8.62 -11.79 -16.04
N GLN A 116 -7.31 -11.73 -16.26
CA GLN A 116 -6.31 -12.12 -15.28
C GLN A 116 -5.08 -11.20 -15.36
N LEU A 117 -4.37 -11.08 -14.24
CA LEU A 117 -3.12 -10.33 -14.12
C LEU A 117 -2.05 -11.23 -13.52
N GLU A 118 -0.92 -11.36 -14.21
CA GLU A 118 0.19 -12.22 -13.82
C GLU A 118 1.33 -11.39 -13.20
N PHE A 119 1.69 -11.76 -11.97
CA PHE A 119 2.90 -11.33 -11.29
C PHE A 119 3.99 -12.37 -11.53
N LYS A 120 4.99 -12.02 -12.34
CA LYS A 120 6.11 -12.87 -12.73
C LYS A 120 7.43 -12.08 -12.80
N PRO A 121 8.59 -12.71 -12.63
CA PRO A 121 9.90 -12.11 -12.88
C PRO A 121 9.97 -11.43 -14.23
N GLY A 122 10.56 -10.24 -14.24
CA GLY A 122 10.65 -9.40 -15.43
C GLY A 122 9.35 -8.64 -15.79
N GLY A 123 8.25 -8.85 -15.05
CA GLY A 123 7.01 -8.10 -15.15
C GLY A 123 6.58 -7.52 -13.80
N TYR A 124 5.28 -7.63 -13.50
CA TYR A 124 4.76 -7.30 -12.18
C TYR A 124 5.29 -8.25 -11.11
N HIS A 125 5.60 -7.73 -9.93
CA HIS A 125 6.04 -8.51 -8.78
C HIS A 125 5.68 -7.80 -7.49
N ALA A 126 5.40 -8.57 -6.43
CA ALA A 126 5.30 -8.03 -5.08
C ALA A 126 6.73 -7.97 -4.51
N MET A 127 7.21 -6.78 -4.19
CA MET A 127 8.45 -6.60 -3.42
C MET A 127 8.12 -6.79 -1.94
N LEU A 128 8.69 -7.81 -1.30
CA LEU A 128 8.45 -8.11 0.10
C LEU A 128 9.66 -7.66 0.93
N GLU A 129 9.50 -6.56 1.65
CA GLU A 129 10.52 -6.08 2.57
C GLU A 129 10.45 -6.83 3.88
N LEU A 130 11.61 -7.33 4.29
CA LEU A 130 11.72 -8.14 5.48
C LEU A 130 11.99 -7.28 6.72
N GLY A 131 11.36 -7.66 7.83
CA GLY A 131 11.78 -7.24 9.16
C GLY A 131 12.99 -8.04 9.64
N GLU A 132 12.98 -8.43 10.92
CA GLU A 132 14.14 -9.09 11.56
C GLU A 132 14.32 -10.56 11.17
N LYS A 133 13.28 -11.25 10.68
CA LYS A 133 13.33 -12.70 10.40
C LYS A 133 12.72 -13.06 9.06
N ALA A 134 13.50 -13.76 8.23
CA ALA A 134 13.08 -14.27 6.92
C ALA A 134 12.30 -15.58 7.06
N PRO A 135 11.21 -15.78 6.31
CA PRO A 135 10.67 -17.11 6.06
C PRO A 135 11.73 -18.03 5.44
N ALA A 136 11.78 -19.29 5.87
CA ALA A 136 12.68 -20.29 5.33
C ALA A 136 12.16 -20.85 4.00
N VAL A 137 13.05 -21.39 3.18
CA VAL A 137 12.65 -22.15 1.98
C VAL A 137 11.77 -23.34 2.40
N GLY A 138 10.66 -23.53 1.70
CA GLY A 138 9.65 -24.54 2.01
C GLY A 138 8.52 -24.02 2.90
N ASP A 139 8.68 -22.86 3.55
CA ASP A 139 7.63 -22.24 4.34
C ASP A 139 6.45 -21.84 3.45
N LYS A 140 5.29 -21.73 4.11
CA LYS A 140 4.05 -21.23 3.53
C LYS A 140 3.74 -19.89 4.18
N VAL A 141 3.57 -18.86 3.35
CA VAL A 141 3.31 -17.49 3.77
C VAL A 141 1.99 -17.02 3.20
N ASP A 142 1.11 -16.50 4.05
CA ASP A 142 -0.15 -15.92 3.60
C ASP A 142 0.07 -14.52 3.02
N LEU A 143 -0.53 -14.26 1.87
CA LEU A 143 -0.52 -12.98 1.17
C LEU A 143 -1.95 -12.53 0.90
N ASP A 144 -2.28 -11.35 1.38
CA ASP A 144 -3.57 -10.70 1.17
C ASP A 144 -3.44 -9.61 0.11
N LEU A 145 -4.44 -9.51 -0.76
CA LEU A 145 -4.53 -8.52 -1.83
C LEU A 145 -5.82 -7.72 -1.66
N LEU A 146 -5.74 -6.40 -1.78
CA LEU A 146 -6.88 -5.48 -1.69
C LEU A 146 -7.19 -4.83 -3.02
N PHE A 147 -8.48 -4.76 -3.32
CA PHE A 147 -9.00 -4.18 -4.54
C PHE A 147 -9.78 -2.88 -4.27
N ASP A 148 -9.88 -2.04 -5.30
CA ASP A 148 -10.55 -0.74 -5.27
C ASP A 148 -12.05 -0.78 -4.94
N ASN A 149 -12.69 -1.92 -5.17
CA ASN A 149 -14.07 -2.19 -4.80
C ASN A 149 -14.26 -2.52 -3.30
N GLY A 150 -13.20 -2.45 -2.49
CA GLY A 150 -13.21 -2.77 -1.07
C GLY A 150 -13.22 -4.28 -0.76
N GLU A 151 -13.02 -5.12 -1.77
CA GLU A 151 -12.86 -6.55 -1.60
C GLU A 151 -11.40 -6.95 -1.42
N LYS A 152 -11.18 -8.13 -0.86
CA LYS A 152 -9.86 -8.77 -0.72
C LYS A 152 -9.85 -10.21 -1.20
N ALA A 153 -8.67 -10.68 -1.60
CA ALA A 153 -8.39 -12.08 -1.86
C ALA A 153 -7.09 -12.49 -1.14
N SER A 154 -7.10 -13.69 -0.56
CA SER A 154 -5.96 -14.23 0.17
C SER A 154 -5.41 -15.46 -0.56
N VAL A 155 -4.10 -15.65 -0.51
CA VAL A 155 -3.43 -16.83 -1.09
C VAL A 155 -2.25 -17.25 -0.23
N GLN A 156 -2.02 -18.57 -0.15
CA GLN A 156 -0.83 -19.11 0.48
C GLN A 156 0.28 -19.27 -0.56
N CYS A 157 1.43 -18.67 -0.26
CA CYS A 157 2.60 -18.62 -1.13
C CYS A 157 3.68 -19.56 -0.61
N GLU A 158 4.24 -20.40 -1.50
CA GLU A 158 5.40 -21.22 -1.16
C GLU A 158 6.69 -20.42 -1.27
N VAL A 159 7.53 -20.48 -0.24
CA VAL A 159 8.86 -19.86 -0.27
C VAL A 159 9.83 -20.79 -0.99
N LYS A 160 10.39 -20.31 -2.10
CA LYS A 160 11.29 -21.06 -2.98
C LYS A 160 12.69 -20.45 -3.02
N PRO A 161 13.74 -21.24 -3.36
CA PRO A 161 15.11 -20.76 -3.45
C PRO A 161 15.30 -19.58 -4.42
N ALA A 162 16.32 -18.75 -4.15
CA ALA A 162 16.70 -17.62 -5.00
C ALA A 162 16.97 -17.99 -6.46
N ASN A 163 17.43 -19.22 -6.74
CA ASN A 163 17.77 -19.72 -8.07
C ASN A 163 16.59 -20.40 -8.80
N THR A 164 15.38 -20.37 -8.24
CA THR A 164 14.20 -20.98 -8.85
C THR A 164 13.98 -20.41 -10.25
N ARG A 165 13.97 -21.30 -11.25
CA ARG A 165 13.64 -20.97 -12.62
C ARG A 165 12.15 -21.14 -12.83
N ILE A 166 11.59 -20.29 -13.69
CA ILE A 166 10.21 -20.45 -14.14
C ILE A 166 10.27 -21.31 -15.37
N ASN A 167 9.57 -22.45 -15.32
CA ASN A 167 9.35 -23.31 -16.48
C ASN A 167 8.18 -22.78 -17.30
#